data_AF-A0A8S4A9G6-F1
#
_entry.id   AF-A0A8S4A9G6-F1
#
_cell.length_a   1.000
_cell.length_b   1.000
_cell.length_c   1.000
_cell.angle_alpha   90.00
_cell.angle_beta   90.00
_cell.angle_gamma   90.00
#
_symmetry.space_group_name_H-M   'P 1'
#
loop_
_entity.id
_entity.type
_entity.pdbx_description
1 polymer ?
#
loop_
_entity_poly.entity_id
_entity_poly.type
_entity_poly.pdbx_seq_one_letter_code
_entity_poly.pdbx_strand_id
1 'polypeptide(L)'
;MEVNIMSLCLQLDTLCRQEYTTHHLHGNEHGKACSTFSDKADMVVRNMQHVLARYHDPDHLEVSLFLSESGLDKLFPRVASYIANPSTFSAKLKKTHIDNYLLQTSHLHHVLGLTRQIHQDVIYTGHKYLPHQLAVLYQAISSIPSGGKALSAERTNIEENFKALKRSIDDILDREDVSLLSEIRNWILNLTESIIQVISSMPQCMTEEILPVAQVLQQ
;
A
#
# COMPACT_ATOMS: atom_id res chain seq x y z
N MET A 1 17.29 3.95 14.72
CA MET A 1 17.20 5.43 14.63
C MET A 1 16.43 5.84 13.38
N GLU A 2 16.92 5.46 12.20
CA GLU A 2 16.31 5.79 10.90
C GLU A 2 14.85 5.35 10.77
N VAL A 3 14.49 4.15 11.22
CA VAL A 3 13.10 3.64 11.18
C VAL A 3 12.13 4.55 11.95
N ASN A 4 12.55 5.09 13.11
CA ASN A 4 11.69 5.97 13.92
C ASN A 4 11.51 7.33 13.23
N ILE A 5 12.58 7.91 12.69
CA ILE A 5 12.50 9.18 11.95
C ILE A 5 11.68 9.00 10.68
N MET A 6 11.89 7.91 9.94
CA MET A 6 11.13 7.59 8.73
C MET A 6 9.64 7.39 9.02
N SER A 7 9.29 6.75 10.15
CA SER A 7 7.90 6.64 10.60
C SER A 7 7.30 8.02 10.89
N LEU A 8 8.05 8.92 11.54
CA LEU A 8 7.61 10.29 11.81
C LEU A 8 7.50 11.10 10.50
N CYS A 9 8.39 10.90 9.54
CA CYS A 9 8.32 11.52 8.20
C CYS A 9 7.05 11.06 7.48
N LEU A 10 6.74 9.76 7.51
CA LEU A 10 5.52 9.23 6.92
C LEU A 10 4.25 9.79 7.59
N GLN A 11 4.27 9.94 8.92
CA GLN A 11 3.18 10.55 9.67
C GLN A 11 2.97 12.02 9.26
N LEU A 12 4.04 12.80 9.21
CA LEU A 12 3.99 14.20 8.81
C LEU A 12 3.59 14.37 7.34
N ASP A 13 4.11 13.55 6.43
CA ASP A 13 3.72 13.54 5.02
C ASP A 13 2.21 13.27 4.85
N THR A 14 1.68 12.33 5.64
CA THR A 14 0.25 12.02 5.66
C THR A 14 -0.59 13.21 6.12
N LEU A 15 -0.18 13.90 7.19
CA LEU A 15 -0.84 15.13 7.65
C LEU A 15 -0.80 16.21 6.55
N CYS A 16 0.37 16.43 5.94
CA CYS A 16 0.54 17.38 4.84
C CYS A 16 -0.39 17.06 3.65
N ARG A 17 -0.56 15.78 3.32
CA ARG A 17 -1.45 15.33 2.23
C ARG A 17 -2.94 15.51 2.58
N GLN A 18 -3.32 15.26 3.82
CA GLN A 18 -4.70 15.46 4.29
C GLN A 18 -5.08 16.95 4.26
N GLU A 19 -4.16 17.81 4.71
CA GLU A 19 -4.34 19.25 4.69
C GLU A 19 -4.54 19.75 3.25
N TYR A 20 -3.71 19.28 2.32
CA TYR A 20 -3.86 19.57 0.90
C TYR A 20 -5.24 19.18 0.36
N THR A 21 -5.66 17.93 0.58
CA THR A 21 -6.96 17.43 0.10
C THR A 21 -8.11 18.29 0.64
N THR A 22 -8.01 18.70 1.89
CA THR A 22 -9.02 19.53 2.56
C THR A 22 -9.09 20.93 1.94
N HIS A 23 -7.95 21.59 1.72
CA HIS A 23 -7.88 22.90 1.05
C HIS A 23 -8.42 22.86 -0.39
N HIS A 24 -8.12 21.80 -1.14
CA HIS A 24 -8.53 21.65 -2.53
C HIS A 24 -10.04 21.42 -2.67
N LEU A 25 -10.66 20.73 -1.70
CA LEU A 25 -12.10 20.48 -1.66
C LEU A 25 -12.91 21.71 -1.20
N HIS A 26 -12.35 22.52 -0.31
CA HIS A 26 -13.07 23.64 0.33
C HIS A 26 -12.79 25.00 -0.32
N GLY A 27 -11.98 25.07 -1.38
CA GLY A 27 -11.73 26.31 -2.11
C GLY A 27 -11.10 27.42 -1.26
N ASN A 28 -10.44 27.08 -0.16
CA ASN A 28 -9.85 28.06 0.75
C ASN A 28 -8.60 28.69 0.11
N GLU A 29 -8.80 29.84 -0.55
CA GLU A 29 -7.78 30.62 -1.27
C GLU A 29 -6.76 31.33 -0.37
N HIS A 30 -6.89 31.25 0.96
CA HIS A 30 -6.03 32.00 1.88
C HIS A 30 -4.61 31.45 2.07
N GLY A 31 -4.26 30.31 1.46
CA GLY A 31 -2.88 29.81 1.37
C GLY A 31 -2.18 29.53 2.70
N LYS A 32 -2.93 29.57 3.82
CA LYS A 32 -2.45 29.31 5.18
C LYS A 32 -3.04 27.99 5.67
N ALA A 33 -2.18 27.16 6.25
CA ALA A 33 -2.59 25.89 6.83
C ALA A 33 -3.52 26.11 8.05
N CYS A 34 -4.45 25.19 8.25
CA CYS A 34 -5.37 25.19 9.38
C CYS A 34 -4.61 25.01 10.71
N SER A 35 -5.05 25.70 11.77
CA SER A 35 -4.41 25.64 13.09
C SER A 35 -4.30 24.21 13.62
N THR A 36 -5.37 23.42 13.46
CA THR A 36 -5.39 22.02 13.92
C THR A 36 -4.38 21.12 13.18
N PHE A 37 -4.06 21.43 11.93
CA PHE A 37 -3.00 20.76 11.20
C PHE A 37 -1.64 21.21 11.72
N SER A 38 -1.41 22.52 11.82
CA SER A 38 -0.14 23.08 12.31
C SER A 38 0.22 22.53 13.69
N ASP A 39 -0.72 22.49 14.64
CA ASP A 39 -0.49 21.94 15.98
C ASP A 39 -0.01 20.48 15.96
N LYS A 40 -0.65 19.65 15.10
CA LYS A 40 -0.29 18.23 14.94
C LYS A 40 1.05 18.07 14.24
N ALA A 41 1.29 18.85 13.19
CA ALA A 41 2.52 18.79 12.41
C ALA A 41 3.72 19.26 13.23
N ASP A 42 3.59 20.36 13.99
CA ASP A 42 4.60 20.85 14.93
C ASP A 42 4.88 19.84 16.05
N MET A 43 3.87 19.10 16.51
CA MET A 43 4.08 18.01 17.46
C MET A 43 4.93 16.87 16.86
N VAL A 44 4.68 16.50 15.60
CA VAL A 44 5.49 15.48 14.91
C VAL A 44 6.92 15.96 14.70
N VAL A 45 7.14 17.23 14.32
CA VAL A 45 8.49 17.81 14.19
C VAL A 45 9.23 17.82 15.53
N ARG A 46 8.57 18.19 16.62
CA ARG A 46 9.15 18.12 17.97
C ARG A 46 9.53 16.68 18.35
N ASN A 47 8.70 15.70 17.99
CA ASN A 47 9.04 14.29 18.20
C ASN A 47 10.26 13.86 17.38
N MET A 48 10.42 14.36 16.15
CA MET A 48 11.63 14.12 15.35
C MET A 48 12.87 14.69 16.06
N GLN A 49 12.80 15.94 16.51
CA GLN A 49 13.88 16.58 17.28
C GLN A 49 14.25 15.77 18.52
N HIS A 50 13.26 15.33 19.30
CA HIS A 50 13.48 14.50 20.47
C HIS A 50 14.11 13.14 20.15
N VAL A 51 13.72 12.50 19.04
CA VAL A 51 14.35 11.25 18.60
C VAL A 51 15.80 11.53 18.21
N LEU A 52 16.09 12.56 17.43
CA LEU A 52 17.45 12.90 17.01
C LEU A 52 18.36 13.24 18.20
N ALA A 53 17.88 14.06 19.15
CA ALA A 53 18.63 14.44 20.34
C ALA A 53 18.95 13.27 21.29
N ARG A 54 18.29 12.11 21.16
CA ARG A 54 18.64 10.89 21.91
C ARG A 54 19.84 10.15 21.33
N TYR A 55 20.15 10.36 20.06
CA TYR A 55 21.17 9.61 19.33
C TYR A 55 22.35 10.49 18.87
N HIS A 56 22.16 11.80 18.83
CA HIS A 56 23.17 12.79 18.48
C HIS A 56 23.37 13.80 19.61
N ASP A 57 24.49 14.53 19.55
CA ASP A 57 24.76 15.63 20.48
C ASP A 57 23.61 16.66 20.42
N PRO A 58 22.90 16.92 21.54
CA PRO A 58 21.67 17.72 21.57
C PRO A 58 21.84 19.15 21.04
N ASP A 59 23.06 19.67 20.93
CA ASP A 59 23.33 21.04 20.52
C ASP A 59 23.48 21.23 18.98
N HIS A 60 23.49 20.16 18.17
CA HIS A 60 24.01 20.27 16.79
C HIS A 60 23.24 19.59 15.65
N LEU A 61 22.09 18.95 15.87
CA LEU A 61 21.37 18.30 14.76
C LEU A 61 19.98 18.91 14.50
N GLU A 62 19.90 19.81 13.54
CA GLU A 62 18.63 20.24 12.98
C GLU A 62 17.98 19.11 12.17
N VAL A 63 16.66 18.96 12.28
CA VAL A 63 15.90 17.95 11.51
C VAL A 63 16.11 18.13 10.01
N SER A 64 16.15 19.39 9.53
CA SER A 64 16.43 19.75 8.14
C SER A 64 17.76 19.17 7.64
N LEU A 65 18.83 19.34 8.42
CA LEU A 65 20.17 18.84 8.09
C LEU A 65 20.17 17.31 8.02
N PHE A 66 19.61 16.65 9.04
CA PHE A 66 19.51 15.19 9.07
C PHE A 66 18.74 14.64 7.86
N LEU A 67 17.60 15.25 7.50
CA LEU A 67 16.82 14.80 6.35
C LEU A 67 17.58 14.93 5.03
N SER A 68 18.43 15.95 4.91
CA SER A 68 19.27 16.16 3.72
C SER A 68 20.42 15.15 3.65
N GLU A 69 21.12 14.93 4.76
CA GLU A 69 22.23 13.96 4.84
C GLU A 69 21.77 12.52 4.63
N SER A 70 20.58 12.18 5.14
CA SER A 70 19.97 10.84 4.98
C SER A 70 19.21 10.66 3.65
N GLY A 71 19.08 11.70 2.84
CA GLY A 71 18.28 11.67 1.60
C GLY A 71 16.77 11.50 1.81
N LEU A 72 16.28 11.55 3.05
CA LEU A 72 14.86 11.48 3.39
C LEU A 72 14.08 12.70 2.89
N ASP A 73 14.75 13.83 2.69
CA ASP A 73 14.19 15.02 2.04
C ASP A 73 13.70 14.75 0.60
N LYS A 74 14.41 13.90 -0.15
CA LYS A 74 14.03 13.45 -1.49
C LYS A 74 12.85 12.48 -1.45
N LEU A 75 12.78 11.63 -0.42
CA LEU A 75 11.71 10.65 -0.26
C LEU A 75 10.41 11.30 0.24
N PHE A 76 10.53 12.28 1.13
CA PHE A 76 9.43 13.01 1.77
C PHE A 76 9.52 14.52 1.48
N PRO A 77 9.36 14.94 0.22
CA PRO A 77 9.51 16.35 -0.15
C PRO A 77 8.46 17.25 0.51
N ARG A 78 7.30 16.71 0.90
CA ARG A 78 6.27 17.45 1.65
C ARG A 78 6.76 17.80 3.05
N VAL A 79 7.41 16.84 3.70
CA VAL A 79 8.02 17.01 5.03
C VAL A 79 9.12 18.06 4.95
N ALA A 80 10.03 17.94 3.99
CA ALA A 80 11.11 18.92 3.79
C ALA A 80 10.55 20.33 3.57
N SER A 81 9.51 20.47 2.73
CA SER A 81 8.86 21.75 2.48
C SER A 81 8.17 22.32 3.73
N TYR A 82 7.53 21.49 4.53
CA TYR A 82 6.87 21.93 5.76
C TYR A 82 7.90 22.41 6.78
N ILE A 83 8.98 21.64 7.01
CA ILE A 83 10.04 22.01 7.95
C ILE A 83 10.72 23.32 7.54
N ALA A 84 10.95 23.52 6.25
CA ALA A 84 11.57 24.74 5.75
C ALA A 84 10.67 25.99 5.95
N ASN A 85 9.36 25.84 5.76
CA ASN A 85 8.41 26.97 5.82
C ASN A 85 7.04 26.56 6.40
N PRO A 86 6.92 26.37 7.73
CA PRO A 86 5.66 25.89 8.34
C PRO A 86 4.51 26.89 8.17
N SER A 87 4.80 28.19 8.27
CA SER A 87 3.81 29.28 8.27
C SER A 87 3.20 29.60 6.90
N THR A 88 3.90 29.20 5.84
CA THR A 88 3.48 29.43 4.44
C THR A 88 3.35 28.12 3.67
N PHE A 89 3.18 27.00 4.40
CA PHE A 89 3.01 25.69 3.80
C PHE A 89 1.82 25.70 2.83
N SER A 90 2.16 25.90 1.57
CA SER A 90 1.26 25.95 0.43
C SER A 90 1.56 24.69 -0.35
N ALA A 91 0.76 23.66 -0.09
CA ALA A 91 0.93 22.36 -0.69
C ALA A 91 0.63 22.41 -2.20
N LYS A 92 1.56 22.92 -3.00
CA LYS A 92 1.66 22.62 -4.44
C LYS A 92 2.49 21.36 -4.68
N LEU A 93 2.66 20.52 -3.66
CA LEU A 93 3.47 19.32 -3.78
C LEU A 93 2.69 18.21 -4.47
N LYS A 94 3.21 17.83 -5.64
CA LYS A 94 2.75 16.74 -6.49
C LYS A 94 2.73 15.40 -5.75
N LYS A 95 2.09 14.41 -6.36
CA LYS A 95 2.23 13.00 -6.00
C LYS A 95 3.72 12.63 -5.91
N THR A 96 4.12 11.96 -4.83
CA THR A 96 5.52 11.61 -4.54
C THR A 96 5.80 10.13 -4.85
N HIS A 97 7.08 9.74 -4.88
CA HIS A 97 7.46 8.34 -5.01
C HIS A 97 6.95 7.49 -3.83
N ILE A 98 6.89 8.06 -2.61
CA ILE A 98 6.34 7.35 -1.46
C ILE A 98 4.83 7.07 -1.59
N ASP A 99 4.06 7.96 -2.25
CA ASP A 99 2.65 7.67 -2.54
C ASP A 99 2.50 6.46 -3.46
N ASN A 100 3.32 6.36 -4.51
CA ASN A 100 3.29 5.23 -5.43
C ASN A 100 3.74 3.93 -4.74
N TYR A 101 4.80 3.99 -3.94
CA TYR A 101 5.28 2.87 -3.14
C TYR A 101 4.19 2.33 -2.21
N LEU A 102 3.54 3.20 -1.43
CA LEU A 102 2.49 2.80 -0.48
C LEU A 102 1.28 2.23 -1.21
N LEU A 103 0.89 2.82 -2.33
CA LEU A 103 -0.22 2.33 -3.15
C LEU A 103 0.08 0.93 -3.70
N GLN A 104 1.26 0.75 -4.30
CA GLN A 104 1.68 -0.53 -4.88
C GLN A 104 1.79 -1.62 -3.81
N THR A 105 2.47 -1.34 -2.70
CA THR A 105 2.60 -2.29 -1.58
C THR A 105 1.27 -2.64 -0.94
N SER A 106 0.35 -1.68 -0.81
CA SER A 106 -1.01 -1.92 -0.32
C SER A 106 -1.78 -2.88 -1.24
N HIS A 107 -1.74 -2.67 -2.57
CA HIS A 107 -2.40 -3.57 -3.50
C HIS A 107 -1.80 -4.98 -3.50
N LEU A 108 -0.48 -5.11 -3.51
CA LEU A 108 0.20 -6.42 -3.44
C LEU A 108 -0.15 -7.15 -2.15
N HIS A 109 -0.13 -6.45 -1.02
CA HIS A 109 -0.51 -7.02 0.27
C HIS A 109 -1.97 -7.47 0.28
N HIS A 110 -2.88 -6.67 -0.27
CA HIS A 110 -4.29 -7.01 -0.36
C HIS A 110 -4.53 -8.28 -1.19
N VAL A 111 -3.91 -8.38 -2.38
CA VAL A 111 -4.02 -9.57 -3.23
C VAL A 111 -3.44 -10.80 -2.54
N LEU A 112 -2.27 -10.69 -1.91
CA LEU A 112 -1.69 -11.80 -1.14
C LEU A 112 -2.59 -12.26 0.02
N GLY A 113 -3.18 -11.31 0.75
CA GLY A 113 -4.12 -11.59 1.82
C GLY A 113 -5.34 -12.37 1.34
N LEU A 114 -6.00 -11.88 0.30
CA LEU A 114 -7.14 -12.56 -0.33
C LEU A 114 -6.78 -13.95 -0.85
N THR A 115 -5.63 -14.06 -1.52
CA THR A 115 -5.16 -15.32 -2.10
C THR A 115 -4.93 -16.39 -1.04
N ARG A 116 -4.26 -16.02 0.07
CA ARG A 116 -4.01 -16.93 1.20
C ARG A 116 -5.30 -17.32 1.90
N GLN A 117 -6.22 -16.37 2.06
CA GLN A 117 -7.53 -16.66 2.64
C GLN A 117 -8.29 -17.67 1.79
N ILE A 118 -8.39 -17.45 0.47
CA ILE A 118 -9.06 -18.38 -0.45
C ILE A 118 -8.41 -19.76 -0.41
N HIS A 119 -7.07 -19.82 -0.40
CA HIS A 119 -6.34 -21.08 -0.31
C HIS A 119 -6.71 -21.86 0.96
N GLN A 120 -6.76 -21.18 2.11
CA GLN A 120 -7.18 -21.81 3.37
C GLN A 120 -8.66 -22.21 3.35
N ASP A 121 -9.51 -21.35 2.81
CA ASP A 121 -10.97 -21.57 2.78
C ASP A 121 -11.34 -22.80 1.93
N VAL A 122 -10.61 -23.06 0.85
CA VAL A 122 -10.74 -24.28 0.03
C VAL A 122 -10.34 -25.55 0.79
N ILE A 123 -9.44 -25.46 1.77
CA ILE A 123 -8.97 -26.62 2.55
C ILE A 123 -9.86 -26.87 3.77
N TYR A 124 -10.31 -25.82 4.45
CA TYR A 124 -10.84 -25.93 5.82
C TYR A 124 -12.29 -25.42 6.02
N THR A 125 -12.87 -24.67 5.08
CA THR A 125 -14.14 -23.95 5.32
C THR A 125 -15.22 -24.26 4.28
N GLY A 126 -16.46 -23.85 4.55
CA GLY A 126 -17.59 -24.03 3.64
C GLY A 126 -17.45 -23.20 2.34
N HIS A 127 -17.73 -23.84 1.21
CA HIS A 127 -17.36 -23.34 -0.12
C HIS A 127 -18.34 -22.33 -0.76
N LYS A 128 -19.46 -22.04 -0.08
CA LYS A 128 -20.55 -21.17 -0.57
C LYS A 128 -20.09 -19.79 -1.06
N TYR A 129 -19.06 -19.22 -0.42
CA TYR A 129 -18.59 -17.86 -0.72
C TYR A 129 -17.40 -17.81 -1.68
N LEU A 130 -16.85 -18.96 -2.10
CA LEU A 130 -15.70 -18.99 -3.00
C LEU A 130 -15.91 -18.23 -4.33
N PRO A 131 -17.08 -18.29 -4.99
CA PRO A 131 -17.31 -17.50 -6.20
C PRO A 131 -17.21 -15.99 -5.94
N HIS A 132 -17.69 -15.53 -4.78
CA HIS A 132 -17.58 -14.13 -4.41
C HIS A 132 -16.12 -13.74 -4.11
N GLN A 133 -15.42 -14.57 -3.32
CA GLN A 133 -14.03 -14.32 -2.98
C GLN A 133 -13.12 -14.28 -4.22
N LEU A 134 -13.33 -15.18 -5.18
CA LEU A 134 -12.59 -15.19 -6.45
C LEU A 134 -12.92 -13.96 -7.32
N ALA A 135 -14.17 -13.48 -7.32
CA ALA A 135 -14.51 -12.24 -8.01
C ALA A 135 -13.81 -11.02 -7.38
N VAL A 136 -13.74 -10.98 -6.03
CA VAL A 136 -12.99 -9.93 -5.31
C VAL A 136 -11.50 -10.03 -5.61
N LEU A 137 -10.93 -11.24 -5.63
CA LEU A 137 -9.53 -11.46 -6.01
C LEU A 137 -9.25 -10.98 -7.43
N TYR A 138 -10.09 -11.33 -8.39
CA TYR A 138 -9.97 -10.86 -9.78
C TYR A 138 -9.95 -9.34 -9.87
N GLN A 139 -10.87 -8.67 -9.14
CA GLN A 139 -10.93 -7.22 -9.11
C GLN A 139 -9.70 -6.60 -8.43
N ALA A 140 -9.21 -7.20 -7.35
CA ALA A 140 -8.02 -6.78 -6.66
C ALA A 140 -6.77 -6.88 -7.55
N ILE A 141 -6.61 -7.99 -8.28
CA ILE A 141 -5.53 -8.16 -9.26
C ILE A 141 -5.63 -7.09 -10.37
N SER A 142 -6.85 -6.85 -10.86
CA SER A 142 -7.11 -5.85 -11.90
C SER A 142 -6.84 -4.42 -11.46
N SER A 143 -6.86 -4.16 -10.16
CA SER A 143 -6.62 -2.84 -9.57
C SER A 143 -5.13 -2.57 -9.34
N ILE A 144 -4.26 -3.59 -9.37
CA ILE A 144 -2.81 -3.37 -9.35
C ILE A 144 -2.42 -2.71 -10.68
N PRO A 145 -1.76 -1.54 -10.68
CA PRO A 145 -1.32 -0.87 -11.91
C PRO A 145 -0.52 -1.77 -12.86
N SER A 146 0.31 -2.66 -12.32
CA SER A 146 1.08 -3.67 -13.05
C SER A 146 0.44 -5.06 -13.11
N GLY A 147 -0.71 -5.27 -12.45
CA GLY A 147 -1.38 -6.57 -12.36
C GLY A 147 -1.85 -7.10 -13.71
N GLY A 148 -2.22 -6.20 -14.63
CA GLY A 148 -2.58 -6.57 -16.00
C GLY A 148 -1.43 -7.17 -16.82
N LYS A 149 -0.17 -6.97 -16.41
CA LYS A 149 1.00 -7.59 -17.06
C LYS A 149 1.46 -8.83 -16.30
N ALA A 150 1.75 -8.68 -15.01
CA ALA A 150 2.38 -9.75 -14.23
C ALA A 150 1.44 -10.92 -13.90
N LEU A 151 0.14 -10.66 -13.74
CA LEU A 151 -0.86 -11.68 -13.35
C LEU A 151 -1.91 -11.88 -14.46
N SER A 152 -1.53 -11.63 -15.71
CA SER A 152 -2.43 -11.76 -16.86
C SER A 152 -2.94 -13.20 -17.04
N ALA A 153 -2.04 -14.18 -16.92
CA ALA A 153 -2.37 -15.59 -17.02
C ALA A 153 -3.37 -16.03 -15.93
N GLU A 154 -3.14 -15.61 -14.70
CA GLU A 154 -4.00 -15.90 -13.55
C GLU A 154 -5.39 -15.26 -13.70
N ARG A 155 -5.45 -14.03 -14.23
CA ARG A 155 -6.73 -13.37 -14.54
C ARG A 155 -7.54 -14.13 -15.58
N THR A 156 -6.92 -14.47 -16.71
CA THR A 156 -7.58 -15.25 -17.76
C THR A 156 -8.02 -16.61 -17.24
N ASN A 157 -7.18 -17.26 -16.43
CA ASN A 157 -7.51 -18.53 -15.79
C ASN A 157 -8.76 -18.42 -14.89
N ILE A 158 -8.90 -17.34 -14.11
CA ILE A 158 -10.12 -17.06 -13.35
C ILE A 158 -11.33 -16.92 -14.29
N GLU A 159 -11.23 -16.09 -15.33
CA GLU A 159 -12.34 -15.82 -16.26
C GLU A 159 -12.87 -17.09 -16.94
N GLU A 160 -11.97 -17.95 -17.41
CA GLU A 160 -12.31 -19.18 -18.13
C GLU A 160 -13.01 -20.22 -17.24
N ASN A 161 -12.59 -20.33 -15.97
CA ASN A 161 -13.04 -21.37 -15.06
C ASN A 161 -14.16 -20.93 -14.10
N PHE A 162 -14.45 -19.62 -14.01
CA PHE A 162 -15.42 -19.08 -13.06
C PHE A 162 -16.83 -19.67 -13.20
N LYS A 163 -17.27 -19.98 -14.43
CA LYS A 163 -18.58 -20.60 -14.67
C LYS A 163 -18.64 -22.04 -14.16
N ALA A 164 -17.54 -22.80 -14.30
CA ALA A 164 -17.46 -24.17 -13.81
C ALA A 164 -17.49 -24.21 -12.28
N LEU A 165 -16.79 -23.28 -11.63
CA LEU A 165 -16.86 -23.10 -10.18
C LEU A 165 -18.30 -22.86 -9.71
N LYS A 166 -19.01 -21.89 -10.30
CA LYS A 166 -20.38 -21.58 -9.89
C LYS A 166 -21.29 -22.80 -9.94
N ARG A 167 -21.25 -23.55 -11.05
CA ARG A 167 -22.02 -24.80 -11.20
C ARG A 167 -21.66 -25.81 -10.11
N SER A 168 -20.37 -26.01 -9.83
CA SER A 168 -19.94 -26.90 -8.77
C SER A 168 -20.45 -26.47 -7.40
N ILE A 169 -20.54 -25.16 -7.12
CA ILE A 169 -21.10 -24.66 -5.86
C ILE A 169 -22.61 -24.84 -5.81
N ASP A 170 -23.32 -24.55 -6.90
CA ASP A 170 -24.77 -24.74 -6.98
C ASP A 170 -25.13 -26.23 -6.77
N ASP A 171 -24.39 -27.15 -7.38
CA ASP A 171 -24.58 -28.61 -7.20
C ASP A 171 -24.36 -29.06 -5.74
N ILE A 172 -23.40 -28.45 -5.03
CA ILE A 172 -23.14 -28.73 -3.61
C ILE A 172 -24.31 -28.22 -2.75
N LEU A 173 -24.80 -27.01 -3.02
CA LEU A 173 -25.90 -26.39 -2.30
C LEU A 173 -27.20 -27.16 -2.49
N ASP A 174 -27.48 -27.65 -3.70
CA ASP A 174 -28.69 -28.42 -4.02
C ASP A 174 -28.67 -29.82 -3.41
N ARG A 175 -27.48 -30.42 -3.25
CA ARG A 175 -27.31 -31.78 -2.72
C ARG A 175 -27.07 -31.83 -1.20
N GLU A 176 -27.01 -30.68 -0.53
CA GLU A 176 -26.54 -30.54 0.85
C GLU A 176 -25.18 -31.24 1.09
N ASP A 177 -24.33 -31.28 0.07
CA ASP A 177 -22.96 -31.80 0.18
C ASP A 177 -22.07 -30.74 0.83
N VAL A 178 -20.89 -31.15 1.27
CA VAL A 178 -19.88 -30.29 1.90
C VAL A 178 -18.63 -30.18 1.03
N SER A 179 -18.42 -31.10 0.07
CA SER A 179 -17.14 -31.21 -0.63
C SER A 179 -17.16 -30.65 -2.04
N LEU A 180 -16.15 -29.83 -2.37
CA LEU A 180 -15.86 -29.43 -3.75
C LEU A 180 -15.46 -30.63 -4.62
N LEU A 181 -15.83 -30.56 -5.91
CA LEU A 181 -15.23 -31.41 -6.94
C LEU A 181 -13.71 -31.29 -6.90
N SER A 182 -13.04 -32.44 -6.97
CA SER A 182 -11.58 -32.52 -6.83
C SER A 182 -10.84 -31.65 -7.84
N GLU A 183 -11.37 -31.56 -9.05
CA GLU A 183 -10.87 -30.76 -10.16
C GLU A 183 -10.94 -29.26 -9.85
N ILE A 184 -12.08 -28.79 -9.33
CA ILE A 184 -12.28 -27.39 -8.94
C ILE A 184 -11.40 -27.05 -7.74
N ARG A 185 -11.34 -27.95 -6.75
CA ARG A 185 -10.47 -27.78 -5.58
C ARG A 185 -9.01 -27.61 -5.99
N ASN A 186 -8.49 -28.54 -6.77
CA ASN A 186 -7.09 -28.51 -7.24
C ASN A 186 -6.81 -27.29 -8.10
N TRP A 187 -7.77 -26.89 -8.95
CA TRP A 187 -7.67 -25.68 -9.75
C TRP A 187 -7.48 -24.43 -8.87
N ILE A 188 -8.32 -24.23 -7.84
CA ILE A 188 -8.18 -23.05 -6.96
C ILE A 188 -6.86 -23.08 -6.17
N LEU A 189 -6.44 -24.26 -5.69
CA LEU A 189 -5.17 -24.39 -4.98
C LEU A 189 -3.98 -24.04 -5.87
N ASN A 190 -3.96 -24.55 -7.11
CA ASN A 190 -2.91 -24.23 -8.08
C ASN A 190 -2.92 -22.74 -8.48
N LEU A 191 -4.11 -22.16 -8.69
CA LEU A 191 -4.26 -20.73 -8.99
C LEU A 191 -3.70 -19.87 -7.85
N THR A 192 -4.10 -20.15 -6.62
CA THR A 192 -3.67 -19.38 -5.45
C THR A 192 -2.17 -19.52 -5.19
N GLU A 193 -1.60 -20.70 -5.40
CA GLU A 193 -0.16 -20.92 -5.31
C GLU A 193 0.60 -20.15 -6.41
N SER A 194 0.12 -20.18 -7.66
CA SER A 194 0.71 -19.41 -8.78
C SER A 194 0.75 -17.91 -8.47
N ILE A 195 -0.37 -17.34 -7.99
CA ILE A 195 -0.43 -15.92 -7.62
C ILE A 195 0.58 -15.58 -6.52
N ILE A 196 0.67 -16.43 -5.48
CA ILE A 196 1.64 -16.23 -4.40
C ILE A 196 3.07 -16.28 -4.95
N GLN A 197 3.39 -17.22 -5.83
CA GLN A 197 4.72 -17.36 -6.43
C GLN A 197 5.07 -16.15 -7.30
N VAL A 198 4.17 -15.70 -8.18
CA VAL A 198 4.39 -14.53 -9.03
C VAL A 198 4.67 -13.29 -8.17
N ILE A 199 3.82 -13.00 -7.18
CA ILE A 199 4.02 -11.82 -6.34
C ILE A 199 5.31 -11.94 -5.50
N SER A 200 5.58 -13.13 -4.93
CA SER A 200 6.77 -13.35 -4.09
C SER A 200 8.08 -13.29 -4.88
N SER A 201 8.05 -13.59 -6.18
CA SER A 201 9.20 -13.44 -7.08
C SER A 201 9.55 -11.98 -7.38
N MET A 202 8.66 -11.04 -7.02
CA MET A 202 8.85 -9.59 -7.16
C MET A 202 9.33 -9.20 -8.58
N PRO A 203 8.58 -9.54 -9.64
CA PRO A 203 9.00 -9.28 -11.02
C PRO A 203 9.17 -7.79 -11.27
N GLN A 204 10.01 -7.43 -12.25
CA GLN A 204 10.36 -6.04 -12.54
C GLN A 204 9.13 -5.13 -12.71
N CYS A 205 8.14 -5.58 -13.50
CA CYS A 205 6.92 -4.81 -13.71
C CYS A 205 6.11 -4.53 -12.42
N MET A 206 6.28 -5.31 -11.36
CA MET A 206 5.65 -5.08 -10.04
C MET A 206 6.50 -4.21 -9.11
N THR A 207 7.80 -4.07 -9.37
CA THR A 207 8.76 -3.36 -8.52
C THR A 207 9.19 -1.99 -9.08
N GLU A 208 8.83 -1.65 -10.32
CA GLU A 208 9.11 -0.35 -10.94
C GLU A 208 8.69 0.85 -10.06
N GLU A 209 7.51 0.78 -9.44
CA GLU A 209 7.00 1.84 -8.54
C GLU A 209 7.63 1.81 -7.15
N ILE A 210 8.28 0.70 -6.79
CA ILE A 210 8.94 0.49 -5.48
C ILE A 210 10.41 0.93 -5.54
N LEU A 211 11.05 0.74 -6.70
CA LEU A 211 12.48 0.91 -6.89
C LEU A 211 13.01 2.30 -6.50
N PRO A 212 12.35 3.43 -6.80
CA PRO A 212 12.86 4.75 -6.41
C PRO A 212 12.99 4.90 -4.89
N VAL A 213 12.09 4.30 -4.11
CA VAL A 213 12.16 4.32 -2.65
C VAL A 213 13.27 3.39 -2.16
N ALA A 214 13.36 2.18 -2.72
CA ALA A 214 14.41 1.22 -2.37
C ALA A 214 15.83 1.79 -2.59
N GLN A 215 16.04 2.57 -3.66
CA GLN A 215 17.32 3.20 -3.96
C GLN A 215 17.73 4.27 -2.94
N VAL A 216 16.78 5.00 -2.36
CA VAL A 216 17.05 5.99 -1.30
C VAL A 216 17.35 5.29 0.02
N LEU A 217 16.70 4.15 0.28
CA LEU A 217 16.90 3.35 1.51
C LEU A 217 18.18 2.51 1.52
N GLN A 218 18.89 2.40 0.38
CA GLN A 218 20.14 1.63 0.25
C GLN A 218 21.40 2.51 0.27
N GLN A 219 21.24 3.84 0.39
CA GLN A 219 22.33 4.81 0.53
C GLN A 219 22.70 4.97 2.00
#